data_AF-A0A7S3REW9-F1
#
_entry.id   AF-A0A7S3REW9-F1
#
_cell.length_a   1.000
_cell.length_b   1.000
_cell.length_c   1.000
_cell.angle_alpha   90.00
_cell.angle_beta   90.00
_cell.angle_gamma   90.00
#
_symmetry.space_group_name_H-M   'P 1'
#
loop_
_entity.id
_entity.type
_entity.pdbx_description
1 polymer ?
#
loop_
_entity_poly.entity_id
_entity_poly.type
_entity_poly.pdbx_seq_one_letter_code
_entity_poly.pdbx_strand_id
1 'polypeptide(L)'
;LRVGARGAALIAGSMMGKAEPVKNKQPAPMQITAEQILREARERQEDDNYTAPAQKLMDADELAVYRMRERKHFEDRLRMNRYAIGGWIKYAAFEEAQRDFERERSVY
;
A
#
# COMPACT_ATOMS: atom_id res chain seq x y z
N LEU A 1 -69.44 -20.66 -22.80
CA LEU A 1 -68.40 -20.91 -21.78
C LEU A 1 -67.40 -21.92 -22.36
N ARG A 2 -66.09 -21.61 -22.28
CA ARG A 2 -64.89 -22.43 -22.64
C ARG A 2 -64.72 -22.83 -24.12
N VAL A 3 -63.54 -22.98 -24.74
CA VAL A 3 -62.07 -22.84 -24.51
C VAL A 3 -61.49 -23.29 -25.88
N GLY A 4 -60.34 -22.88 -26.42
CA GLY A 4 -59.21 -22.10 -25.97
C GLY A 4 -58.17 -22.06 -27.11
N ALA A 5 -57.34 -21.03 -27.07
CA ALA A 5 -56.30 -20.74 -28.05
C ALA A 5 -55.13 -21.75 -28.00
N ARG A 6 -54.59 -22.12 -29.16
CA ARG A 6 -53.29 -22.79 -29.30
C ARG A 6 -52.24 -21.74 -29.68
N GLY A 7 -51.47 -21.31 -28.69
CA GLY A 7 -50.30 -20.44 -28.84
C GLY A 7 -49.02 -21.23 -29.09
N ALA A 8 -48.16 -20.64 -29.91
CA ALA A 8 -46.86 -21.07 -30.41
C ALA A 8 -45.95 -21.84 -29.43
N ALA A 9 -45.28 -22.87 -29.96
CA ALA A 9 -44.19 -23.58 -29.31
C ALA A 9 -42.91 -22.72 -29.29
N LEU A 10 -42.34 -22.54 -28.11
CA LEU A 10 -41.07 -21.88 -27.87
C LEU A 10 -39.90 -22.82 -28.22
N ILE A 11 -38.98 -22.35 -29.06
CA ILE A 11 -37.64 -22.95 -29.23
C ILE A 11 -36.78 -22.42 -28.07
N ALA A 12 -36.61 -23.22 -27.02
CA ALA A 12 -35.62 -22.94 -25.98
C ALA A 12 -34.31 -23.63 -26.35
N GLY A 13 -33.35 -22.84 -26.84
CA GLY A 13 -31.96 -23.26 -26.97
C GLY A 13 -31.39 -23.64 -25.60
N SER A 14 -30.77 -24.81 -25.52
CA SER A 14 -30.11 -25.33 -24.33
C SER A 14 -29.00 -24.37 -23.87
N MET A 15 -29.26 -23.58 -22.83
CA MET A 15 -28.20 -23.00 -22.00
C MET A 15 -27.68 -24.10 -21.08
N MET A 16 -26.83 -24.98 -21.63
CA MET A 16 -26.13 -25.96 -20.84
C MET A 16 -25.10 -25.21 -19.98
N GLY A 17 -25.47 -24.91 -18.73
CA GLY A 17 -24.53 -24.40 -17.73
C GLY A 17 -23.35 -25.35 -17.66
N LYS A 18 -22.13 -24.82 -17.78
CA LYS A 18 -20.91 -25.60 -17.52
C LYS A 18 -21.03 -26.13 -16.09
N ALA A 19 -21.23 -27.44 -15.95
CA ALA A 19 -21.19 -28.10 -14.66
C ALA A 19 -19.82 -27.81 -14.02
N GLU A 20 -19.82 -27.25 -12.81
CA GLU A 20 -18.57 -27.09 -12.06
C GLU A 20 -17.94 -28.48 -11.84
N PRO A 21 -16.61 -28.62 -12.01
CA PRO A 21 -15.94 -29.88 -11.78
C PRO A 21 -16.19 -30.35 -10.34
N VAL A 22 -16.54 -31.63 -10.19
CA VAL A 22 -16.73 -32.26 -8.88
C VAL A 22 -15.41 -32.19 -8.12
N LYS A 23 -15.39 -31.48 -6.98
CA LYS A 23 -14.22 -31.36 -6.12
C LYS A 23 -14.09 -32.60 -5.23
N ASN A 24 -12.89 -33.16 -5.14
CA ASN A 24 -12.59 -34.26 -4.21
C ASN A 24 -12.68 -33.76 -2.76
N LYS A 25 -13.39 -34.51 -1.90
CA LYS A 25 -13.61 -34.21 -0.47
C LYS A 25 -12.81 -35.13 0.46
N GLN A 26 -11.92 -35.95 -0.07
CA GLN A 26 -11.01 -36.75 0.75
C GLN A 26 -10.12 -35.85 1.61
N PRO A 27 -9.73 -36.31 2.83
CA PRO A 27 -8.83 -35.52 3.67
C PRO A 27 -7.50 -35.28 2.96
N ALA A 28 -6.98 -34.07 3.09
CA ALA A 28 -5.69 -33.72 2.51
C ALA A 28 -4.57 -34.56 3.17
N PRO A 29 -3.63 -35.12 2.39
CA PRO A 29 -2.54 -35.93 2.94
C PRO A 29 -1.57 -35.10 3.80
N MET A 30 -1.44 -33.80 3.51
CA MET A 30 -0.74 -32.82 4.34
C MET A 30 -1.70 -31.70 4.71
N GLN A 31 -1.69 -31.31 5.98
CA GLN A 31 -2.40 -30.13 6.46
C GLN A 31 -1.50 -28.90 6.33
N ILE A 32 -2.08 -27.79 5.90
CA ILE A 32 -1.38 -26.50 5.87
C ILE A 32 -1.29 -26.00 7.30
N THR A 33 -0.07 -25.77 7.79
CA THR A 33 0.19 -25.27 9.14
C THR A 33 0.30 -23.75 9.16
N ALA A 34 0.14 -23.14 10.34
CA ALA A 34 0.35 -21.70 10.52
C ALA A 34 1.79 -21.30 10.14
N GLU A 35 2.79 -22.12 10.50
CA GLU A 35 4.19 -21.87 10.13
C GLU A 35 4.38 -21.85 8.61
N GLN A 36 3.77 -22.79 7.90
CA GLN A 36 3.90 -22.88 6.45
C GLN A 36 3.35 -21.63 5.76
N ILE A 37 2.17 -21.16 6.18
CA ILE A 37 1.57 -19.91 5.64
C ILE A 37 2.47 -18.72 5.95
N LEU A 38 2.97 -18.60 7.18
CA LEU A 38 3.80 -17.47 7.59
C LEU A 38 5.16 -17.43 6.87
N ARG A 39 5.77 -18.59 6.65
CA ARG A 39 7.03 -18.73 5.89
C ARG A 39 6.82 -18.38 4.42
N GLU A 40 5.81 -18.96 3.81
CA GLU A 40 5.48 -18.78 2.39
C GLU A 40 5.05 -17.32 2.11
N ALA A 41 4.31 -16.70 3.03
CA ALA A 41 3.98 -15.28 2.95
C ALA A 41 5.21 -14.39 3.00
N ARG A 42 6.19 -14.70 3.88
CA ARG A 42 7.44 -13.95 3.97
C ARG A 42 8.33 -14.13 2.74
N GLU A 43 8.42 -15.35 2.20
CA GLU A 43 9.24 -15.65 1.01
C GLU A 43 8.63 -15.07 -0.28
N ARG A 44 7.30 -14.97 -0.35
CA ARG A 44 6.58 -14.33 -1.46
C ARG A 44 6.35 -12.84 -1.28
N GLN A 45 6.72 -12.27 -0.13
CA GLN A 45 6.67 -10.84 0.04
C GLN A 45 7.70 -10.26 -0.93
N GLU A 46 7.23 -9.78 -2.08
CA GLU A 46 8.03 -8.96 -2.98
C GLU A 46 8.60 -7.84 -2.11
N ASP A 47 9.93 -7.68 -2.12
CA ASP A 47 10.56 -6.61 -1.35
C ASP A 47 9.92 -5.29 -1.79
N ASP A 48 9.08 -4.70 -0.95
CA ASP A 48 8.42 -3.40 -1.12
C ASP A 48 9.44 -2.23 -1.13
N ASN A 49 10.71 -2.52 -1.42
CA ASN A 49 11.80 -1.58 -1.48
C ASN A 49 11.76 -0.81 -2.80
N TYR A 50 10.63 -0.17 -3.08
CA TYR A 50 10.59 0.92 -4.05
C TYR A 50 11.41 2.09 -3.48
N THR A 51 12.68 2.14 -3.85
CA THR A 51 13.54 3.28 -3.56
C THR A 51 13.27 4.34 -4.63
N ALA A 52 12.76 5.50 -4.22
CA ALA A 52 12.58 6.63 -5.13
C ALA A 52 13.94 7.00 -5.78
N PRO A 53 13.96 7.39 -7.07
CA PRO A 53 15.21 7.75 -7.73
C PRO A 53 15.87 8.94 -7.02
N ALA A 54 17.20 8.90 -6.90
CA ALA A 54 17.97 9.97 -6.29
C ALA A 54 17.79 11.27 -7.09
N GLN A 55 17.12 12.25 -6.48
CA GLN A 55 16.92 13.58 -7.07
C GLN A 55 18.18 14.41 -6.84
N LYS A 56 18.84 14.84 -7.91
CA LYS A 56 19.94 15.80 -7.84
C LYS A 56 19.36 17.20 -7.89
N LEU A 57 19.60 18.00 -6.85
CA LEU A 57 19.21 19.41 -6.79
C LEU A 57 20.33 20.22 -7.45
N MET A 58 20.01 20.94 -8.52
CA MET A 58 21.03 21.66 -9.31
C MET A 58 21.04 23.16 -8.98
N ASP A 59 19.86 23.74 -8.76
CA ASP A 59 19.69 25.18 -8.61
C ASP A 59 19.30 25.61 -7.19
N ALA A 60 19.59 26.86 -6.84
CA ALA A 60 19.28 27.42 -5.51
C ALA A 60 17.76 27.49 -5.25
N ASP A 61 16.96 27.76 -6.28
CA ASP A 61 15.50 27.79 -6.18
C ASP A 61 14.93 26.38 -5.93
N GLU A 62 15.45 25.36 -6.62
CA GLU A 62 15.08 23.97 -6.38
C GLU A 62 15.43 23.54 -4.96
N LEU A 63 16.59 23.95 -4.45
CA LEU A 63 17.01 23.69 -3.09
C LEU A 63 16.07 24.35 -2.07
N ALA A 64 15.61 25.57 -2.33
CA ALA A 64 14.64 26.26 -1.47
C ALA A 64 13.29 25.54 -1.43
N VAL A 65 12.79 25.08 -2.58
CA VAL A 65 11.55 24.29 -2.67
C VAL A 65 11.70 22.96 -1.93
N TYR A 66 12.82 22.27 -2.11
CA TYR A 66 13.12 21.04 -1.39
C TYR A 66 13.13 21.25 0.12
N ARG A 67 13.84 22.28 0.60
CA ARG A 67 13.88 22.65 2.03
C ARG A 67 12.49 22.93 2.59
N MET A 68 11.68 23.70 1.87
CA MET A 68 10.31 24.03 2.29
C MET A 68 9.44 22.76 2.41
N ARG A 69 9.53 21.86 1.43
CA ARG A 69 8.79 20.60 1.43
C ARG A 69 9.20 19.72 2.61
N GLU A 70 10.49 19.58 2.85
CA GLU A 70 11.00 18.70 3.89
C GLU A 70 10.72 19.25 5.29
N ARG A 71 10.87 20.56 5.50
CA ARG A 71 10.48 21.25 6.75
C ARG A 71 9.01 21.01 7.07
N LYS A 72 8.12 21.20 6.08
CA LYS A 72 6.70 20.91 6.26
C LYS A 72 6.46 19.46 6.68
N HIS A 73 7.18 18.51 6.08
CA HIS A 73 7.06 17.10 6.42
C HIS A 73 7.46 16.80 7.88
N PHE A 74 8.55 17.42 8.36
CA PHE A 74 8.94 17.34 9.77
C PHE A 74 7.91 17.99 10.68
N GLU A 75 7.52 19.23 10.39
CA GLU A 75 6.56 19.99 11.20
C GLU A 75 5.21 19.29 11.30
N ASP A 76 4.66 18.78 10.20
CA ASP A 76 3.38 18.05 10.21
C ASP A 76 3.48 16.78 11.07
N ARG A 77 4.61 16.05 11.00
CA ARG A 77 4.85 14.88 11.86
C ARG A 77 4.98 15.25 13.34
N LEU A 78 5.69 16.33 13.65
CA LEU A 78 5.89 16.82 15.01
C LEU A 78 4.62 17.42 15.61
N ARG A 79 3.75 18.02 14.78
CA ARG A 79 2.43 18.51 15.21
C ARG A 79 1.55 17.36 15.71
N MET A 80 1.61 16.21 15.04
CA MET A 80 0.86 15.00 15.46
C MET A 80 1.50 14.30 16.67
N ASN A 81 2.83 14.34 16.78
CA ASN A 81 3.57 13.66 17.85
C ASN A 81 4.59 14.57 18.54
N ARG A 82 4.09 15.55 19.29
CA ARG A 82 4.90 16.61 19.92
C ARG A 82 5.98 16.10 20.87
N TYR A 83 5.73 15.01 21.59
CA TYR A 83 6.66 14.49 22.60
C TYR A 83 7.68 13.50 22.05
N ALA A 84 7.65 13.19 20.75
CA ALA A 84 8.63 12.31 20.12
C ALA A 84 9.96 13.03 19.91
N ILE A 85 10.82 13.00 20.93
CA ILE A 85 12.17 13.58 20.93
C ILE A 85 12.99 13.10 19.72
N GLY A 86 12.87 11.82 19.34
CA GLY A 86 13.57 11.29 18.16
C GLY A 86 13.14 11.95 16.84
N GLY A 87 11.95 12.53 16.76
CA GLY A 87 11.51 13.35 15.63
C GLY A 87 12.20 14.71 15.61
N TRP A 88 12.29 15.37 16.78
CA TRP A 88 12.96 16.67 16.94
C TRP A 88 14.46 16.57 16.63
N ILE A 89 15.14 15.54 17.11
CA ILE A 89 16.57 15.31 16.83
C ILE A 89 16.81 15.12 15.33
N LYS A 90 15.95 14.36 14.63
CA LYS A 90 16.05 14.19 13.17
C LYS A 90 15.83 15.49 12.42
N TYR A 91 14.94 16.35 12.91
CA TYR A 91 14.70 17.66 12.32
C TYR A 91 15.91 18.59 12.52
N ALA A 92 16.48 18.63 13.73
CA ALA A 92 17.70 19.40 13.99
C ALA A 92 18.87 18.94 13.12
N ALA A 93 19.10 17.62 13.01
CA ALA A 93 20.14 17.06 12.15
C ALA A 93 19.92 17.38 10.65
N PHE A 94 18.66 17.50 10.20
CA PHE A 94 18.36 17.96 8.84
C PHE A 94 18.77 19.42 8.62
N GLU A 95 18.43 20.32 9.56
CA GLU A 95 18.83 21.74 9.47
C GLU A 95 20.36 21.91 9.56
N GLU A 96 21.04 21.10 10.38
CA GLU A 96 22.50 21.03 10.45
C GLU A 96 23.12 20.64 9.08
N ALA A 97 22.57 19.61 8.42
CA ALA A 97 23.01 19.18 7.09
C ALA A 97 22.80 20.27 6.01
N GLN A 98 21.81 21.14 6.18
CA GLN A 98 21.57 22.30 5.32
C GLN A 98 22.45 23.52 5.65
N ARG A 99 23.27 23.44 6.71
CA ARG A 99 24.09 24.52 7.29
C ARG A 99 23.27 25.71 7.81
N ASP A 100 22.03 25.48 8.22
CA ASP A 100 21.14 26.49 8.81
C ASP A 100 21.16 26.38 10.35
N PHE A 101 22.29 26.79 10.94
CA PHE A 101 22.56 26.63 12.37
C PHE A 101 21.66 27.49 13.27
N GLU A 102 21.11 28.59 12.75
CA GLU A 102 20.18 29.42 13.51
C GLU A 102 18.87 28.66 13.77
N ARG A 103 18.37 27.95 12.75
CA ARG A 103 17.16 27.13 12.88
C ARG A 103 17.40 25.86 13.65
N GLU A 104 18.51 25.15 13.38
CA GLU A 104 18.92 23.98 14.16
C GLU A 104 18.86 24.25 15.67
N ARG A 105 19.45 25.37 16.12
CA ARG A 105 19.39 25.81 17.52
C ARG A 105 17.99 26.11 18.04
N SER A 106 17.08 26.55 17.18
CA SER A 106 15.67 26.80 17.55
C SER A 106 14.84 25.52 17.66
N VAL A 107 15.30 24.43 17.05
CA VAL A 107 14.61 23.14 17.03
C VAL A 107 15.03 22.27 18.22
N TYR A 108 16.27 22.41 18.70
CA TYR A 108 16.73 21.83 19.97
C TYR A 108 15.97 22.40 21.17
#